data_AF-A0A640SMR7-F1
#
_entry.id   AF-A0A640SMR7-F1
#
_cell.length_a   1.000
_cell.length_b   1.000
_cell.length_c   1.000
_cell.angle_alpha   90.00
_cell.angle_beta   90.00
_cell.angle_gamma   90.00
#
_symmetry.space_group_name_H-M   'P 1'
#
loop_
_entity.id
_entity.type
_entity.pdbx_description
1 polymer ?
#
loop_
_entity_poly.entity_id
_entity_poly.type
_entity_poly.pdbx_seq_one_letter_code
_entity_poly.pdbx_strand_id
1 'polypeptide(L)'
;MLTGMHPRDEEIWRAIDQGFRAIDWEAWFGCPEGANYLSPAGHEVTARAVAGLTAFFDSRWLPKAVTPSPTSGGASDTFVRLGRAAPVLQFMNGAEPGAWVEAVRWWTAYAYLEEAGVPGLLSVRRDARRDVTLSRFLHTQTQARLALMGAARGLPVELEPAKASGGPGDVRIGPAFIEVVTFAEDQKLQDYEKFRQNCRAHLLILDRDRNIYWEGDFPELLNGDDFETWKKRTEEAAQQCAASGAAVDVLSNAGRRLTVHPGTAPHGTTLTGETVESDQGKRLLGKGGKCAKTQGAGTAWIWVEDHSGLFHLPMPFAELSLAAKTDALADLLGPLLEEYVHVAGIVVSNAAHRRLPLPRDEDAPRLAAQGFQRGLPIDRVRETIVIPRKILLPEQTNLIARMCDAEAGALDWALGRLGVPGGVRSLLADSSSSYRGSLLWTP
;
A
#
# COMPACT_ATOMS: atom_id res chain seq x y z
N MET A 1 -0.68 -22.33 -10.53
CA MET A 1 -0.12 -21.71 -11.74
C MET A 1 -1.08 -20.62 -12.18
N LEU A 2 -0.58 -19.39 -12.35
CA LEU A 2 -1.30 -18.27 -12.94
C LEU A 2 -1.54 -18.57 -14.42
N THR A 3 -2.78 -18.83 -14.83
CA THR A 3 -3.13 -19.03 -16.25
C THR A 3 -3.23 -17.67 -16.94
N GLY A 4 -2.53 -17.46 -18.06
CA GLY A 4 -2.62 -16.23 -18.87
C GLY A 4 -1.39 -15.31 -18.84
N MET A 5 -0.29 -15.75 -18.22
CA MET A 5 0.98 -15.03 -18.22
C MET A 5 1.71 -15.20 -19.56
N HIS A 6 2.45 -14.17 -20.01
CA HIS A 6 3.24 -14.27 -21.23
C HIS A 6 4.33 -15.36 -21.08
N PRO A 7 4.64 -16.19 -22.12
CA PRO A 7 5.57 -17.31 -21.97
C PRO A 7 6.94 -16.95 -21.41
N ARG A 8 7.44 -15.75 -21.77
CA ARG A 8 8.70 -15.22 -21.23
C ARG A 8 8.61 -14.89 -19.74
N ASP A 9 7.48 -14.35 -19.29
CA ASP A 9 7.26 -14.09 -17.87
C ASP A 9 7.13 -15.41 -17.10
N GLU A 10 6.44 -16.41 -17.65
CA GLU A 10 6.37 -17.75 -17.06
C GLU A 10 7.76 -18.37 -16.89
N GLU A 11 8.63 -18.24 -17.87
CA GLU A 11 10.02 -18.72 -17.79
C GLU A 11 10.81 -18.00 -16.69
N ILE A 12 10.70 -16.67 -16.63
CA ILE A 12 11.37 -15.84 -15.61
C ILE A 12 10.89 -16.23 -14.21
N TRP A 13 9.58 -16.30 -13.99
CA TRP A 13 9.00 -16.67 -12.70
C TRP A 13 9.32 -18.11 -12.32
N ARG A 14 9.32 -19.05 -13.26
CA ARG A 14 9.76 -20.42 -13.01
C ARG A 14 11.23 -20.48 -12.59
N ALA A 15 12.10 -19.71 -13.24
CA ALA A 15 13.51 -19.63 -12.85
C ALA A 15 13.70 -18.99 -11.46
N ILE A 16 12.85 -18.02 -11.08
CA ILE A 16 12.82 -17.44 -9.73
C ILE A 16 12.36 -18.49 -8.71
N ASP A 17 11.26 -19.18 -8.96
CA ASP A 17 10.71 -20.22 -8.09
C ASP A 17 11.68 -21.38 -7.87
N GLN A 18 12.47 -21.72 -8.90
CA GLN A 18 13.50 -22.77 -8.83
C GLN A 18 14.83 -22.28 -8.23
N GLY A 19 14.95 -21.00 -7.88
CA GLY A 19 16.17 -20.41 -7.32
C GLY A 19 17.31 -20.20 -8.32
N PHE A 20 17.05 -20.35 -9.62
CA PHE A 20 18.03 -20.11 -10.68
C PHE A 20 18.20 -18.62 -11.02
N ARG A 21 17.22 -17.79 -10.66
CA ARG A 21 17.23 -16.34 -10.84
C ARG A 21 16.71 -15.65 -9.57
N ALA A 22 17.27 -14.49 -9.23
CA ALA A 22 16.70 -13.62 -8.19
C ALA A 22 15.65 -12.68 -8.81
N ILE A 23 14.61 -12.30 -8.06
CA ILE A 23 13.67 -11.28 -8.53
C ILE A 23 14.38 -9.95 -8.74
N ASP A 24 14.06 -9.24 -9.81
CA ASP A 24 14.53 -7.89 -10.10
C ASP A 24 13.37 -7.03 -10.62
N TRP A 25 13.64 -5.76 -10.91
CA TRP A 25 12.60 -4.85 -11.39
C TRP A 25 12.09 -5.22 -12.78
N GLU A 26 12.87 -5.91 -13.61
CA GLU A 26 12.37 -6.43 -14.90
C GLU A 26 11.31 -7.51 -14.65
N ALA A 27 11.61 -8.48 -13.79
CA ALA A 27 10.65 -9.50 -13.37
C ALA A 27 9.44 -8.91 -12.64
N TRP A 28 9.61 -7.79 -11.92
CA TRP A 28 8.51 -7.08 -11.25
C TRP A 28 7.50 -6.48 -12.23
N PHE A 29 7.99 -5.77 -13.25
CA PHE A 29 7.15 -5.14 -14.26
C PHE A 29 6.56 -6.17 -15.24
N GLY A 30 7.30 -7.23 -15.52
CA GLY A 30 6.96 -8.23 -16.54
C GLY A 30 7.43 -7.81 -17.93
N CYS A 31 7.25 -8.72 -18.88
CA CYS A 31 7.70 -8.60 -20.25
C CYS A 31 6.95 -7.47 -20.98
N PRO A 32 7.65 -6.49 -21.57
CA PRO A 32 7.01 -5.44 -22.36
C PRO A 32 6.17 -6.01 -23.51
N GLU A 33 6.63 -7.08 -24.18
CA GLU A 33 5.89 -7.71 -25.29
C GLU A 33 4.55 -8.33 -24.86
N GLY A 34 4.41 -8.71 -23.59
CA GLY A 34 3.17 -9.27 -23.03
C GLY A 34 2.19 -8.21 -22.52
N ALA A 35 2.61 -6.95 -22.42
CA ALA A 35 1.86 -5.87 -21.80
C ALA A 35 0.97 -5.12 -22.80
N ASN A 36 -0.04 -5.79 -23.35
CA ASN A 36 -0.98 -5.26 -24.36
C ASN A 36 -1.76 -4.01 -23.91
N TYR A 37 -1.73 -3.68 -22.62
CA TYR A 37 -2.34 -2.49 -22.06
C TYR A 37 -1.45 -1.24 -22.18
N LEU A 38 -0.18 -1.38 -22.58
CA LEU A 38 0.75 -0.28 -22.74
C LEU A 38 0.75 0.25 -24.18
N SER A 39 1.00 1.55 -24.31
CA SER A 39 1.35 2.17 -25.59
C SER A 39 2.86 2.00 -25.87
N PRO A 40 3.35 2.39 -27.07
CA PRO A 40 4.80 2.48 -27.33
C PRO A 40 5.55 3.34 -26.29
N ALA A 41 4.96 4.46 -25.87
CA ALA A 41 5.53 5.30 -24.82
C ALA A 41 5.51 4.60 -23.44
N GLY A 42 4.47 3.81 -23.15
CA GLY A 42 4.41 2.96 -21.97
C GLY A 42 5.55 1.95 -21.91
N HIS A 43 5.90 1.31 -23.03
CA HIS A 43 7.05 0.39 -23.09
C HIS A 43 8.38 1.11 -22.86
N GLU A 44 8.59 2.27 -23.46
CA GLU A 44 9.80 3.07 -23.24
C GLU A 44 9.94 3.50 -21.77
N VAL A 45 8.86 3.99 -21.18
CA VAL A 45 8.83 4.38 -19.77
C VAL A 45 9.07 3.19 -18.85
N THR A 46 8.60 2.00 -19.21
CA THR A 46 8.90 0.78 -18.45
C THR A 46 10.41 0.52 -18.37
N ALA A 47 11.12 0.61 -19.49
CA ALA A 47 12.58 0.41 -19.51
C ALA A 47 13.30 1.46 -18.64
N ARG A 48 12.87 2.73 -18.70
CA ARG A 48 13.40 3.81 -17.87
C ARG A 48 13.11 3.60 -16.38
N ALA A 49 11.90 3.13 -16.04
CA ALA A 49 11.50 2.85 -14.67
C ALA A 49 12.29 1.69 -14.07
N VAL A 50 12.46 0.60 -14.81
CA VAL A 50 13.31 -0.54 -14.40
C VAL A 50 14.74 -0.09 -14.13
N ALA A 51 15.34 0.65 -15.06
CA ALA A 51 16.70 1.17 -14.90
C ALA A 51 16.82 2.14 -13.72
N GLY A 52 15.87 3.06 -13.58
CA GLY A 52 15.86 4.07 -12.53
C GLY A 52 15.65 3.49 -11.13
N LEU A 53 14.70 2.57 -10.96
CA LEU A 53 14.47 1.88 -9.69
C LEU A 53 15.67 0.98 -9.31
N THR A 54 16.27 0.30 -10.28
CA THR A 54 17.51 -0.46 -10.07
C THR A 54 18.65 0.46 -9.62
N ALA A 55 18.82 1.59 -10.30
CA ALA A 55 19.84 2.57 -9.96
C ALA A 55 19.58 3.21 -8.59
N PHE A 56 18.33 3.50 -8.23
CA PHE A 56 17.99 4.10 -6.94
C PHE A 56 18.19 3.10 -5.80
N PHE A 57 17.63 1.90 -5.91
CA PHE A 57 17.59 0.91 -4.82
C PHE A 57 18.80 -0.05 -4.77
N ASP A 58 19.63 -0.16 -5.80
CA ASP A 58 20.59 -1.28 -6.01
C ASP A 58 19.88 -2.58 -6.45
N SER A 59 20.53 -3.37 -7.30
CA SER A 59 20.00 -4.61 -7.88
C SER A 59 19.74 -5.70 -6.84
N ARG A 60 20.43 -5.63 -5.69
CA ARG A 60 20.28 -6.58 -4.58
C ARG A 60 19.13 -6.24 -3.64
N TRP A 61 18.50 -5.08 -3.81
CA TRP A 61 17.48 -4.61 -2.87
C TRP A 61 16.19 -5.41 -2.97
N LEU A 62 15.62 -5.54 -4.17
CA LEU A 62 14.37 -6.25 -4.38
C LEU A 62 14.46 -7.73 -3.97
N PRO A 63 15.53 -8.49 -4.31
CA PRO A 63 15.74 -9.84 -3.78
C PRO A 63 15.68 -9.91 -2.26
N LYS A 64 16.33 -8.97 -1.56
CA LYS A 64 16.33 -8.93 -0.08
C LYS A 64 14.97 -8.54 0.47
N ALA A 65 14.27 -7.62 -0.18
CA ALA A 65 12.98 -7.13 0.26
C ALA A 65 11.90 -8.21 0.18
N VAL A 66 11.94 -9.08 -0.85
CA VAL A 66 10.96 -10.17 -1.02
C VAL A 66 11.34 -11.46 -0.29
N THR A 67 12.61 -11.65 0.07
CA THR A 67 13.06 -12.86 0.78
C THR A 67 12.87 -12.65 2.28
N PRO A 68 12.04 -13.46 2.97
CA PRO A 68 11.87 -13.34 4.41
C PRO A 68 13.21 -13.60 5.12
N SER A 69 13.74 -12.61 5.85
CA SER A 69 14.90 -12.87 6.71
C SER A 69 14.45 -13.59 7.99
N PRO A 70 15.08 -14.72 8.38
CA PRO A 70 14.79 -15.39 9.65
C PRO A 70 15.22 -14.57 10.88
N THR A 71 16.06 -13.55 10.70
CA THR A 71 16.70 -12.78 11.78
C THR A 71 16.05 -11.41 12.02
N SER A 72 15.20 -10.92 11.11
CA SER A 72 14.35 -9.78 11.39
C SER A 72 13.16 -10.27 12.20
N GLY A 73 13.17 -10.04 13.51
CA GLY A 73 12.18 -10.50 14.50
C GLY A 73 10.75 -9.97 14.33
N GLY A 74 10.31 -9.69 13.10
CA GLY A 74 8.93 -9.43 12.74
C GLY A 74 8.67 -9.93 11.33
N ALA A 75 7.75 -10.88 11.18
CA ALA A 75 7.23 -11.28 9.87
C ALA A 75 6.42 -10.16 9.18
N SER A 76 6.20 -9.03 9.85
CA SER A 76 5.35 -7.90 9.46
C SER A 76 5.94 -6.93 8.45
N ASP A 77 7.24 -6.99 8.21
CA ASP A 77 7.94 -5.98 7.41
C ASP A 77 8.39 -6.48 6.02
N THR A 78 7.92 -7.67 5.61
CA THR A 78 8.27 -8.26 4.31
C THR A 78 7.52 -7.62 3.15
N PHE A 79 8.25 -7.28 2.08
CA PHE A 79 7.77 -6.62 0.86
C PHE A 79 6.76 -7.46 0.04
N VAL A 80 6.52 -8.73 0.42
CA VAL A 80 5.60 -9.68 -0.25
C VAL A 80 4.21 -9.07 -0.50
N ARG A 81 3.72 -8.20 0.40
CA ARG A 81 2.42 -7.54 0.26
C ARG A 81 2.36 -6.52 -0.88
N LEU A 82 3.50 -5.96 -1.29
CA LEU A 82 3.61 -5.11 -2.46
C LEU A 82 3.59 -5.89 -3.77
N GLY A 83 3.60 -7.23 -3.76
CA GLY A 83 3.31 -8.04 -4.96
C GLY A 83 1.99 -7.65 -5.62
N ARG A 84 1.03 -7.10 -4.85
CA ARG A 84 -0.21 -6.47 -5.37
C ARG A 84 0.01 -5.24 -6.25
N ALA A 85 1.21 -4.65 -6.24
CA ALA A 85 1.63 -3.56 -7.11
C ALA A 85 2.57 -4.04 -8.22
N ALA A 86 2.89 -5.33 -8.31
CA ALA A 86 3.58 -5.90 -9.46
C ALA A 86 2.55 -6.19 -10.57
N PRO A 87 2.66 -5.60 -11.77
CA PRO A 87 1.67 -5.79 -12.85
C PRO A 87 1.53 -7.25 -13.27
N VAL A 88 2.65 -7.98 -13.36
CA VAL A 88 2.68 -9.40 -13.76
C VAL A 88 2.04 -10.34 -12.73
N LEU A 89 1.91 -9.90 -11.47
CA LEU A 89 1.31 -10.69 -10.39
C LEU A 89 -0.16 -10.35 -10.14
N GLN A 90 -0.80 -9.55 -11.01
CA GLN A 90 -2.22 -9.27 -10.87
C GLN A 90 -3.05 -10.49 -11.25
N PHE A 91 -3.88 -10.96 -10.33
CA PHE A 91 -4.78 -12.10 -10.53
C PHE A 91 -6.12 -11.70 -11.16
N MET A 92 -6.44 -10.40 -11.20
CA MET A 92 -7.67 -9.87 -11.76
C MET A 92 -7.38 -9.23 -13.12
N ASN A 93 -8.03 -9.75 -14.18
CA ASN A 93 -7.95 -9.17 -15.52
C ASN A 93 -8.34 -7.68 -15.48
N GLY A 94 -7.48 -6.83 -16.04
CA GLY A 94 -7.67 -5.38 -16.11
C GLY A 94 -7.11 -4.61 -14.92
N ALA A 95 -6.52 -5.27 -13.92
CA ALA A 95 -5.86 -4.62 -12.79
C ALA A 95 -4.36 -4.31 -13.05
N GLU A 96 -3.79 -4.88 -14.10
CA GLU A 96 -2.40 -4.68 -14.55
C GLU A 96 -2.07 -3.21 -14.81
N PRO A 97 -2.91 -2.41 -15.51
CA PRO A 97 -2.62 -1.00 -15.76
C PRO A 97 -2.50 -0.19 -14.47
N GLY A 98 -3.40 -0.41 -13.50
CA GLY A 98 -3.37 0.30 -12.21
C GLY A 98 -2.17 -0.09 -11.34
N ALA A 99 -1.73 -1.35 -11.39
CA ALA A 99 -0.48 -1.79 -10.77
C ALA A 99 0.74 -1.13 -11.44
N TRP A 100 0.75 -1.09 -12.77
CA TRP A 100 1.86 -0.56 -13.55
C TRP A 100 2.02 0.95 -13.33
N VAL A 101 0.93 1.71 -13.37
CA VAL A 101 0.94 3.16 -13.10
C VAL A 101 1.44 3.46 -11.68
N GLU A 102 1.14 2.61 -10.71
CA GLU A 102 1.66 2.78 -9.34
C GLU A 102 3.18 2.57 -9.28
N ALA A 103 3.71 1.53 -9.94
CA ALA A 103 5.15 1.33 -10.02
C ALA A 103 5.87 2.47 -10.77
N VAL A 104 5.25 3.01 -11.83
CA VAL A 104 5.74 4.21 -12.54
C VAL A 104 5.70 5.44 -11.64
N ARG A 105 4.69 5.59 -10.78
CA ARG A 105 4.62 6.69 -9.80
C ARG A 105 5.80 6.68 -8.86
N TRP A 106 6.18 5.51 -8.34
CA TRP A 106 7.35 5.35 -7.45
C TRP A 106 8.64 5.81 -8.13
N TRP A 107 8.88 5.33 -9.36
CA TRP A 107 10.04 5.74 -10.14
C TRP A 107 10.04 7.24 -10.44
N THR A 108 8.91 7.76 -10.93
CA THR A 108 8.77 9.15 -11.40
C THR A 108 9.14 10.14 -10.30
N ALA A 109 8.72 9.89 -9.06
CA ALA A 109 9.06 10.76 -7.93
C ALA A 109 10.58 10.83 -7.72
N TYR A 110 11.28 9.70 -7.63
CA TYR A 110 12.73 9.72 -7.44
C TYR A 110 13.50 10.28 -8.63
N ALA A 111 13.09 9.92 -9.86
CA ALA A 111 13.73 10.38 -11.08
C ALA A 111 13.65 11.91 -11.20
N TYR A 112 12.46 12.48 -10.96
CA TYR A 112 12.28 13.92 -10.97
C TYR A 112 13.13 14.61 -9.89
N LEU A 113 13.10 14.11 -8.65
CA LEU A 113 13.85 14.72 -7.54
C LEU A 113 15.36 14.66 -7.77
N GLU A 114 15.85 13.61 -8.44
CA GLU A 114 17.26 13.49 -8.84
C GLU A 114 17.63 14.48 -9.93
N GLU A 115 16.83 14.57 -11.00
CA GLU A 115 17.07 15.53 -12.11
C GLU A 115 17.02 16.98 -11.62
N ALA A 116 16.09 17.28 -10.71
CA ALA A 116 15.94 18.59 -10.10
C ALA A 116 17.02 18.92 -9.04
N GLY A 117 17.90 17.96 -8.70
CA GLY A 117 18.97 18.17 -7.73
C GLY A 117 18.47 18.48 -6.31
N VAL A 118 17.37 17.86 -5.88
CA VAL A 118 16.73 18.16 -4.59
C VAL A 118 17.67 17.79 -3.42
N PRO A 119 17.96 18.74 -2.51
CA PRO A 119 18.78 18.48 -1.34
C PRO A 119 18.24 17.33 -0.47
N GLY A 120 19.15 16.51 0.05
CA GLY A 120 18.82 15.38 0.93
C GLY A 120 18.43 14.08 0.24
N LEU A 121 18.19 14.07 -1.08
CA LEU A 121 17.82 12.84 -1.81
C LEU A 121 18.86 11.72 -1.67
N LEU A 122 20.15 12.06 -1.62
CA LEU A 122 21.23 11.08 -1.42
C LEU A 122 21.15 10.38 -0.05
N SER A 123 20.69 11.09 0.99
CA SER A 123 20.46 10.52 2.32
C SER A 123 19.28 9.56 2.29
N VAL A 124 18.16 9.97 1.68
CA VAL A 124 16.99 9.10 1.49
C VAL A 124 17.34 7.84 0.70
N ARG A 125 18.09 7.98 -0.40
CA ARG A 125 18.59 6.84 -1.19
C ARG A 125 19.45 5.90 -0.36
N ARG A 126 20.36 6.43 0.46
CA ARG A 126 21.22 5.63 1.33
C ARG A 126 20.41 4.87 2.37
N ASP A 127 19.42 5.53 2.98
CA ASP A 127 18.54 4.93 3.97
C ASP A 127 17.69 3.82 3.36
N ALA A 128 17.02 4.10 2.24
CA ALA A 128 16.23 3.14 1.47
C ALA A 128 17.04 1.90 1.07
N ARG A 129 18.30 2.05 0.68
CA ARG A 129 19.20 0.94 0.32
C ARG A 129 19.60 0.07 1.51
N ARG A 130 19.73 0.67 2.69
CA ARG A 130 20.22 0.01 3.90
C ARG A 130 19.10 -0.77 4.59
N ASP A 131 17.92 -0.17 4.68
CA ASP A 131 16.76 -0.71 5.38
C ASP A 131 15.70 -1.09 4.34
N VAL A 132 15.65 -2.39 4.04
CA VAL A 132 14.79 -3.00 3.00
C VAL A 132 13.38 -3.32 3.49
N THR A 133 13.05 -2.87 4.70
CA THR A 133 11.73 -3.11 5.30
C THR A 133 10.62 -2.40 4.53
N LEU A 134 9.43 -2.99 4.54
CA LEU A 134 8.24 -2.39 3.93
C LEU A 134 7.94 -1.03 4.55
N SER A 135 7.98 -0.92 5.88
CA SER A 135 7.74 0.32 6.61
C SER A 135 8.67 1.44 6.15
N ARG A 136 9.95 1.16 5.96
CA ARG A 136 10.94 2.11 5.43
C ARG A 136 10.67 2.48 3.97
N PHE A 137 10.37 1.49 3.13
CA PHE A 137 10.02 1.75 1.73
C PHE A 137 8.83 2.73 1.64
N LEU A 138 7.74 2.44 2.34
CA LEU A 138 6.53 3.28 2.35
C LEU A 138 6.80 4.69 2.90
N HIS A 139 7.65 4.80 3.93
CA HIS A 139 8.09 6.07 4.47
C HIS A 139 8.83 6.91 3.42
N THR A 140 9.84 6.34 2.76
CA THR A 140 10.63 7.06 1.74
C THR A 140 9.84 7.37 0.47
N GLN A 141 8.86 6.53 0.10
CA GLN A 141 7.91 6.82 -0.97
C GLN A 141 7.01 8.00 -0.60
N THR A 142 6.52 8.06 0.63
CA THR A 142 5.70 9.18 1.11
C THR A 142 6.51 10.48 1.11
N GLN A 143 7.77 10.45 1.57
CA GLN A 143 8.68 11.59 1.49
C GLN A 143 8.83 12.11 0.05
N ALA A 144 9.13 11.21 -0.90
CA ALA A 144 9.30 11.55 -2.30
C ALA A 144 8.01 12.08 -2.94
N ARG A 145 6.85 11.48 -2.62
CA ARG A 145 5.52 11.93 -3.08
C ARG A 145 5.22 13.35 -2.61
N LEU A 146 5.42 13.64 -1.33
CA LEU A 146 5.17 14.97 -0.77
C LEU A 146 6.11 16.02 -1.38
N ALA A 147 7.40 15.70 -1.49
CA ALA A 147 8.36 16.57 -2.16
C ALA A 147 7.95 16.83 -3.63
N LEU A 148 7.49 15.81 -4.35
CA LEU A 148 6.99 15.98 -5.71
C LEU A 148 5.76 16.90 -5.78
N MET A 149 4.79 16.72 -4.86
CA MET A 149 3.60 17.57 -4.77
C MET A 149 3.98 19.05 -4.51
N GLY A 150 4.99 19.29 -3.66
CA GLY A 150 5.53 20.62 -3.42
C GLY A 150 6.22 21.22 -4.66
N ALA A 151 7.08 20.43 -5.31
CA ALA A 151 7.81 20.85 -6.51
C ALA A 151 6.88 21.14 -7.69
N ALA A 152 5.80 20.37 -7.84
CA ALA A 152 4.76 20.60 -8.85
C ALA A 152 4.06 21.96 -8.70
N ARG A 153 4.17 22.60 -7.53
CA ARG A 153 3.67 23.95 -7.25
C ARG A 153 4.75 25.02 -7.31
N GLY A 154 5.94 24.68 -7.80
CA GLY A 154 7.07 25.61 -7.91
C GLY A 154 7.67 26.01 -6.57
N LEU A 155 7.45 25.21 -5.51
CA LEU A 155 7.99 25.49 -4.19
C LEU A 155 9.38 24.87 -4.03
N PRO A 156 10.28 25.50 -3.25
CA PRO A 156 11.52 24.86 -2.86
C PRO A 156 11.22 23.65 -1.98
N VAL A 157 11.88 22.54 -2.27
CA VAL A 157 11.72 21.29 -1.52
C VAL A 157 13.08 20.78 -1.05
N GLU A 158 13.09 20.22 0.14
CA GLU A 158 14.26 19.63 0.77
C GLU A 158 13.82 18.34 1.48
N LEU A 159 14.56 17.26 1.25
CA LEU A 159 14.40 15.99 1.96
C LEU A 159 15.38 15.94 3.12
N GLU A 160 15.01 15.24 4.20
CA GLU A 160 15.86 15.13 5.39
C GLU A 160 16.37 16.49 5.94
N PRO A 161 15.51 17.53 6.03
CA PRO A 161 15.93 18.87 6.43
C PRO A 161 16.52 18.89 7.84
N ALA A 162 17.57 19.68 8.05
CA ALA A 162 18.16 19.85 9.36
C ALA A 162 17.17 20.48 10.37
N LYS A 163 17.24 20.01 11.62
CA LYS A 163 16.55 20.57 12.80
C LYS A 163 17.58 21.20 13.75
N ALA A 164 17.15 22.15 14.58
CA ALA A 164 18.01 22.77 15.60
C ALA A 164 18.42 21.76 16.69
N SER A 165 17.57 20.75 16.94
CA SER A 165 17.86 19.64 17.84
C SER A 165 17.17 18.36 17.36
N GLY A 166 17.77 17.21 17.69
CA GLY A 166 17.32 15.89 17.21
C GLY A 166 17.93 15.50 15.86
N GLY A 167 17.43 14.39 15.28
CA GLY A 167 17.77 13.98 13.91
C GLY A 167 17.18 14.91 12.85
N PRO A 168 17.37 14.65 11.55
CA PRO A 168 16.67 15.38 10.49
C PRO A 168 15.14 15.23 10.56
N GLY A 169 14.43 16.12 9.87
CA GLY A 169 13.01 15.93 9.53
C GLY A 169 12.82 15.03 8.33
N ASP A 170 11.59 14.93 7.82
CA ASP A 170 11.33 14.11 6.64
C ASP A 170 11.29 14.95 5.35
N VAL A 171 10.47 16.00 5.31
CA VAL A 171 10.33 16.87 4.14
C VAL A 171 10.12 18.32 4.56
N ARG A 172 10.73 19.26 3.85
CA ARG A 172 10.40 20.68 3.91
C ARG A 172 9.90 21.15 2.54
N ILE A 173 8.76 21.83 2.51
CA ILE A 173 8.11 22.36 1.30
C ILE A 173 7.79 23.82 1.55
N GLY A 174 8.57 24.72 0.94
CA GLY A 174 8.51 26.14 1.28
C GLY A 174 8.60 26.35 2.80
N PRO A 175 7.60 26.99 3.44
CA PRO A 175 7.60 27.21 4.88
C PRO A 175 7.16 25.98 5.70
N ALA A 176 6.59 24.94 5.09
CA ALA A 176 6.04 23.79 5.81
C ALA A 176 7.12 22.74 6.05
N PHE A 177 7.42 22.48 7.33
CA PHE A 177 8.20 21.33 7.77
C PHE A 177 7.25 20.18 8.08
N ILE A 178 7.48 19.01 7.50
CA ILE A 178 6.58 17.85 7.60
C ILE A 178 7.38 16.66 8.14
N GLU A 179 6.83 16.02 9.18
CA GLU A 179 7.27 14.72 9.67
C GLU A 179 6.25 13.67 9.22
N VAL A 180 6.73 12.61 8.60
CA VAL A 180 5.94 11.48 8.08
C VAL A 180 5.81 10.40 9.14
N VAL A 181 4.60 9.88 9.24
CA VAL A 181 4.23 8.75 10.10
C VAL A 181 3.54 7.71 9.23
N THR A 182 4.22 6.58 9.01
CA THR A 182 3.59 5.42 8.35
C THR A 182 2.71 4.70 9.38
N PHE A 183 1.41 4.62 9.12
CA PHE A 183 0.45 3.89 9.94
C PHE A 183 0.14 2.54 9.31
N ALA A 184 0.88 1.52 9.72
CA ALA A 184 0.75 0.16 9.17
C ALA A 184 -0.41 -0.62 9.81
N GLU A 185 -0.76 -1.76 9.23
CA GLU A 185 -1.76 -2.67 9.81
C GLU A 185 -1.39 -3.14 11.22
N ASP A 186 -2.40 -3.58 11.96
CA ASP A 186 -2.18 -4.15 13.29
C ASP A 186 -1.40 -5.46 13.17
N GLN A 187 -0.31 -5.59 13.92
CA GLN A 187 0.48 -6.81 13.97
C GLN A 187 -0.39 -8.03 14.30
N LYS A 188 -1.36 -7.88 15.21
CA LYS A 188 -2.28 -8.97 15.57
C LYS A 188 -3.12 -9.41 14.38
N LEU A 189 -3.62 -8.45 13.59
CA LEU A 189 -4.41 -8.73 12.40
C LEU A 189 -3.54 -9.38 11.31
N GLN A 190 -2.30 -8.91 11.14
CA GLN A 190 -1.36 -9.48 10.18
C GLN A 190 -0.98 -10.93 10.54
N ASP A 191 -0.64 -11.19 11.81
CA ASP A 191 -0.28 -12.52 12.29
C ASP A 191 -1.44 -13.50 12.08
N TYR A 192 -2.66 -13.03 12.37
CA TYR A 192 -3.86 -13.84 12.17
C TYR A 192 -4.16 -14.10 10.68
N GLU A 193 -4.04 -13.10 9.81
CA GLU A 193 -4.28 -13.29 8.38
C GLU A 193 -3.21 -14.21 7.74
N LYS A 194 -1.95 -14.11 8.17
CA LYS A 194 -0.89 -15.04 7.77
C LYS A 194 -1.22 -16.47 8.21
N PHE A 195 -1.68 -16.64 9.44
CA PHE A 195 -2.14 -17.93 9.94
C PHE A 195 -3.27 -18.50 9.08
N ARG A 196 -4.30 -17.70 8.76
CA ARG A 196 -5.40 -18.13 7.86
C ARG A 196 -4.91 -18.53 6.48
N GLN A 197 -3.96 -17.78 5.92
CA GLN A 197 -3.35 -18.12 4.62
C GLN A 197 -2.61 -19.45 4.66
N ASN A 198 -1.84 -19.70 5.74
CA ASN A 198 -1.16 -20.98 5.95
C ASN A 198 -2.16 -22.14 6.08
N CYS A 199 -3.24 -21.95 6.83
CA CYS A 199 -4.32 -22.95 6.92
C CYS A 199 -4.93 -23.23 5.53
N ARG A 200 -5.29 -22.18 4.77
CA ARG A 200 -5.83 -22.33 3.42
C ARG A 200 -4.89 -23.06 2.48
N ALA A 201 -3.62 -22.68 2.46
CA ALA A 201 -2.61 -23.31 1.62
C ALA A 201 -2.46 -24.80 1.94
N HIS A 202 -2.43 -25.16 3.24
CA HIS A 202 -2.39 -26.54 3.69
C HIS A 202 -3.62 -27.33 3.22
N LEU A 203 -4.83 -26.83 3.47
CA LEU A 203 -6.07 -27.51 3.05
C LEU A 203 -6.16 -27.67 1.52
N LEU A 204 -5.72 -26.67 0.76
CA LEU A 204 -5.68 -26.72 -0.70
C LEU A 204 -4.72 -27.81 -1.22
N ILE A 205 -3.58 -28.01 -0.55
CA ILE A 205 -2.65 -29.09 -0.87
C ILE A 205 -3.28 -30.46 -0.64
N LEU A 206 -4.07 -30.61 0.43
CA LEU A 206 -4.78 -31.86 0.73
C LEU A 206 -5.88 -32.17 -0.27
N ASP A 207 -6.56 -31.14 -0.79
CA ASP A 207 -7.61 -31.24 -1.80
C ASP A 207 -7.06 -31.64 -3.17
N ARG A 208 -5.93 -31.09 -3.61
CA ARG A 208 -5.44 -31.20 -5.00
C ARG A 208 -5.47 -32.60 -5.62
N ASP A 209 -5.21 -33.64 -4.83
CA ASP A 209 -5.11 -35.03 -5.29
C ASP A 209 -6.21 -35.93 -4.68
N ARG A 210 -7.25 -35.35 -4.06
CA ARG A 210 -8.35 -36.04 -3.38
C ARG A 210 -9.67 -35.40 -3.78
N ASN A 211 -10.66 -36.17 -4.21
CA ASN A 211 -12.00 -35.62 -4.53
C ASN A 211 -12.77 -35.27 -3.25
N ILE A 212 -12.36 -34.21 -2.56
CA ILE A 212 -12.87 -33.73 -1.27
C ILE A 212 -13.02 -32.21 -1.27
N TYR A 213 -13.74 -31.66 -0.30
CA TYR A 213 -13.75 -30.22 -0.02
C TYR A 213 -13.86 -29.93 1.47
N TRP A 214 -13.54 -28.70 1.87
CA TRP A 214 -13.56 -28.26 3.26
C TRP A 214 -14.61 -27.18 3.53
N GLU A 215 -15.27 -27.23 4.68
CA GLU A 215 -16.27 -26.27 5.14
C GLU A 215 -16.12 -26.01 6.65
N GLY A 216 -16.42 -24.78 7.09
CA GLY A 216 -16.51 -24.43 8.50
C GLY A 216 -15.39 -23.50 8.97
N ASP A 217 -15.04 -23.60 10.25
CA ASP A 217 -14.20 -22.61 10.93
C ASP A 217 -12.74 -23.05 11.00
N PHE A 218 -11.82 -22.15 10.67
CA PHE A 218 -10.41 -22.29 11.04
C PHE A 218 -10.26 -22.38 12.56
N PRO A 219 -9.25 -23.11 13.05
CA PRO A 219 -8.91 -23.11 14.48
C PRO A 219 -8.59 -21.69 14.98
N GLU A 220 -8.55 -21.55 16.30
CA GLU A 220 -7.90 -20.42 16.99
C GLU A 220 -6.46 -20.22 16.49
N LEU A 221 -5.85 -19.06 16.73
CA LEU A 221 -4.46 -18.83 16.31
C LEU A 221 -3.52 -19.84 17.00
N LEU A 222 -3.05 -20.83 16.25
CA LEU A 222 -2.14 -21.88 16.72
C LEU A 222 -0.69 -21.55 16.39
N ASN A 223 0.23 -21.90 17.30
CA ASN A 223 1.67 -21.69 17.14
C ASN A 223 2.43 -23.00 17.36
N GLY A 224 3.56 -23.17 16.66
CA GLY A 224 4.48 -24.28 16.89
C GLY A 224 3.82 -25.66 16.81
N ASP A 225 4.00 -26.46 17.86
CA ASP A 225 3.53 -27.85 17.93
C ASP A 225 2.01 -28.00 17.80
N ASP A 226 1.23 -27.02 18.25
CA ASP A 226 -0.23 -27.05 18.12
C ASP A 226 -0.66 -26.95 16.65
N PHE A 227 0.04 -26.12 15.87
CA PHE A 227 -0.24 -25.99 14.44
C PHE A 227 0.13 -27.26 13.67
N GLU A 228 1.27 -27.88 13.99
CA GLU A 228 1.67 -29.15 13.38
C GLU A 228 0.74 -30.31 13.81
N THR A 229 0.23 -30.30 15.04
CA THR A 229 -0.78 -31.26 15.50
C THR A 229 -2.09 -31.09 14.72
N TRP A 230 -2.53 -29.86 14.49
CA TRP A 230 -3.72 -29.59 13.68
C TRP A 230 -3.52 -30.02 12.21
N LYS A 231 -2.34 -29.81 11.62
CA LYS A 231 -2.02 -30.29 10.27
C LYS A 231 -2.11 -31.81 10.15
N LYS A 232 -1.61 -32.56 11.14
CA LYS A 232 -1.75 -34.04 11.17
C LYS A 232 -3.20 -34.48 11.25
N ARG A 233 -4.00 -33.86 12.13
CA ARG A 233 -5.44 -34.18 12.26
C ARG A 233 -6.21 -33.92 10.96
N THR A 234 -5.88 -32.84 10.25
CA THR A 234 -6.52 -32.52 8.95
C THR A 234 -6.07 -33.49 7.85
N GLU A 235 -4.81 -33.91 7.82
CA GLU A 235 -4.32 -34.95 6.91
C GLU A 235 -5.03 -36.29 7.12
N GLU A 236 -5.15 -36.72 8.37
CA GLU A 236 -5.86 -37.93 8.80
C GLU A 236 -7.34 -37.88 8.43
N ALA A 237 -8.02 -36.76 8.73
CA ALA A 237 -9.43 -36.58 8.39
C ALA A 237 -9.66 -36.59 6.87
N ALA A 238 -8.80 -35.93 6.09
CA ALA A 238 -8.89 -35.96 4.63
C ALA A 238 -8.69 -37.38 4.08
N GLN A 239 -7.80 -38.18 4.68
CA GLN A 239 -7.56 -39.56 4.26
C GLN A 239 -8.76 -40.45 4.62
N GLN A 240 -9.31 -40.28 5.82
CA GLN A 240 -10.51 -40.98 6.26
C GLN A 240 -11.73 -40.63 5.40
N CYS A 241 -11.92 -39.35 5.07
CA CYS A 241 -13.00 -38.90 4.21
C CYS A 241 -12.89 -39.51 2.81
N ALA A 242 -11.70 -39.45 2.19
CA ALA A 242 -11.45 -40.05 0.88
C ALA A 242 -11.65 -41.58 0.87
N ALA A 243 -11.28 -42.28 1.95
CA ALA A 243 -11.42 -43.73 2.04
C ALA A 243 -12.86 -44.19 2.33
N SER A 244 -13.58 -43.45 3.18
CA SER A 244 -14.93 -43.83 3.63
C SER A 244 -16.06 -43.27 2.78
N GLY A 245 -15.81 -42.19 2.03
CA GLY A 245 -16.85 -41.43 1.34
C GLY A 245 -17.82 -40.73 2.29
N ALA A 246 -17.43 -40.51 3.55
CA ALA A 246 -18.23 -39.83 4.57
C ALA A 246 -17.54 -38.53 5.02
N ALA A 247 -18.33 -37.56 5.47
CA ALA A 247 -17.78 -36.33 6.04
C ALA A 247 -17.08 -36.61 7.39
N VAL A 248 -16.00 -35.88 7.66
CA VAL A 248 -15.21 -36.03 8.90
C VAL A 248 -14.97 -34.66 9.52
N ASP A 249 -15.28 -34.53 10.81
CA ASP A 249 -15.05 -33.31 11.58
C ASP A 249 -13.65 -33.29 12.19
N VAL A 250 -13.01 -32.13 12.11
CA VAL A 250 -11.77 -31.78 12.81
C VAL A 250 -12.11 -30.66 13.80
N LEU A 251 -12.02 -30.98 15.09
CA LEU A 251 -12.26 -30.02 16.16
C LEU A 251 -10.95 -29.38 16.63
N SER A 252 -10.97 -28.07 16.79
CA SER A 252 -9.91 -27.31 17.46
C SER A 252 -10.03 -27.42 18.99
N ASN A 253 -9.00 -26.98 19.72
CA ASN A 253 -9.04 -27.00 21.18
C ASN A 253 -10.07 -25.98 21.73
N ALA A 254 -10.31 -24.89 21.00
CA ALA A 254 -11.39 -23.94 21.29
C ALA A 254 -12.78 -24.40 20.82
N GLY A 255 -12.92 -25.65 20.36
CA GLY A 255 -14.20 -26.22 19.92
C GLY A 255 -14.69 -25.73 18.56
N ARG A 256 -13.82 -25.08 17.76
CA ARG A 256 -14.16 -24.72 16.38
C ARG A 256 -14.18 -25.97 15.51
N ARG A 257 -15.12 -26.02 14.56
CA ARG A 257 -15.33 -27.19 13.72
C ARG A 257 -14.99 -26.88 12.28
N LEU A 258 -14.05 -27.63 11.76
CA LEU A 258 -13.73 -27.73 10.34
C LEU A 258 -14.15 -29.11 9.85
N THR A 259 -14.94 -29.19 8.78
CA THR A 259 -15.43 -30.46 8.24
C THR A 259 -14.86 -30.68 6.85
N VAL A 260 -14.35 -31.89 6.60
CA VAL A 260 -14.03 -32.35 5.24
C VAL A 260 -15.18 -33.20 4.72
N HIS A 261 -15.55 -32.97 3.47
CA HIS A 261 -16.63 -33.65 2.76
C HIS A 261 -16.11 -34.32 1.49
N PRO A 262 -16.72 -35.42 1.04
CA PRO A 262 -16.40 -36.01 -0.24
C PRO A 262 -17.00 -35.18 -1.40
N GLY A 263 -16.33 -35.19 -2.55
CA GLY A 263 -16.81 -34.59 -3.78
C GLY A 263 -16.40 -33.13 -3.97
N THR A 264 -17.16 -32.43 -4.82
CA THR A 264 -16.91 -31.03 -5.17
C THR A 264 -17.71 -30.09 -4.27
N ALA A 265 -17.09 -28.99 -3.84
CA ALA A 265 -17.72 -28.00 -2.99
C ALA A 265 -19.01 -27.41 -3.62
N PRO A 266 -20.15 -27.46 -2.91
CA PRO A 266 -21.34 -26.73 -3.32
C PRO A 266 -21.11 -25.22 -3.43
N HIS A 267 -21.93 -24.54 -4.24
CA HIS A 267 -21.92 -23.08 -4.26
C HIS A 267 -22.27 -22.52 -2.88
N GLY A 268 -21.45 -21.60 -2.38
CA GLY A 268 -21.64 -20.96 -1.07
C GLY A 268 -20.93 -21.65 0.09
N THR A 269 -20.16 -22.73 -0.14
CA THR A 269 -19.27 -23.29 0.87
C THR A 269 -18.27 -22.23 1.35
N THR A 270 -18.09 -22.10 2.66
CA THR A 270 -17.22 -21.09 3.25
C THR A 270 -16.24 -21.67 4.25
N LEU A 271 -15.07 -21.02 4.31
CA LEU A 271 -14.07 -21.20 5.37
C LEU A 271 -13.97 -19.90 6.15
N THR A 272 -14.47 -19.92 7.37
CA THR A 272 -14.56 -18.79 8.29
C THR A 272 -13.45 -18.83 9.33
N GLY A 273 -13.22 -17.71 10.02
CA GLY A 273 -12.22 -17.58 11.06
C GLY A 273 -12.65 -16.53 12.08
N GLU A 274 -11.87 -16.35 13.12
CA GLU A 274 -12.07 -15.32 14.15
C GLU A 274 -12.05 -13.91 13.57
N THR A 275 -12.87 -13.05 14.16
CA THR A 275 -12.79 -11.62 13.92
C THR A 275 -11.77 -11.02 14.88
N VAL A 276 -10.66 -10.50 14.33
CA VAL A 276 -9.67 -9.76 15.13
C VAL A 276 -10.13 -8.32 15.26
N GLU A 277 -10.55 -7.91 16.46
CA GLU A 277 -10.85 -6.52 16.76
C GLU A 277 -9.56 -5.70 16.91
N SER A 278 -9.52 -4.52 16.29
CA SER A 278 -8.40 -3.59 16.40
C SER A 278 -8.91 -2.16 16.55
N ASP A 279 -8.60 -1.52 17.68
CA ASP A 279 -8.91 -0.12 17.95
C ASP A 279 -7.92 0.78 17.20
N GLN A 280 -8.28 1.10 15.96
CA GLN A 280 -7.47 1.97 15.09
C GLN A 280 -7.30 3.38 15.67
N GLY A 281 -8.28 3.90 16.39
CA GLY A 281 -8.24 5.24 16.98
C GLY A 281 -7.16 5.33 18.07
N LYS A 282 -7.16 4.37 19.00
CA LYS A 282 -6.12 4.28 20.03
C LYS A 282 -4.74 4.02 19.45
N ARG A 283 -4.64 3.20 18.40
CA ARG A 283 -3.37 2.97 17.68
C ARG A 283 -2.84 4.24 17.03
N LEU A 284 -3.72 5.05 16.44
CA LEU A 284 -3.37 6.33 15.83
C LEU A 284 -2.92 7.34 16.89
N LEU A 285 -3.65 7.45 18.01
CA LEU A 285 -3.23 8.28 19.17
C LEU A 285 -1.89 7.84 19.75
N GLY A 286 -1.61 6.52 19.77
CA GLY A 286 -0.32 5.99 20.20
C GLY A 286 0.87 6.45 19.33
N LYS A 287 0.63 6.97 18.12
CA LYS A 287 1.65 7.61 17.29
C LYS A 287 1.94 9.07 17.67
N GLY A 288 1.19 9.65 18.60
CA GLY A 288 1.34 11.03 19.08
C GLY A 288 2.73 11.37 19.62
N GLY A 289 3.53 10.38 20.06
CA GLY A 289 4.94 10.58 20.44
C GLY A 289 5.82 11.14 19.31
N LYS A 290 5.37 11.09 18.06
CA LYS A 290 6.02 11.79 16.93
C LYS A 290 5.90 13.31 17.02
N CYS A 291 4.82 13.85 17.60
CA CYS A 291 4.67 15.27 17.85
C CYS A 291 5.78 15.81 18.76
N ALA A 292 6.16 15.07 19.81
CA ALA A 292 7.26 15.48 20.69
C ALA A 292 8.61 15.58 19.95
N LYS A 293 8.87 14.68 18.98
CA LYS A 293 10.13 14.60 18.24
C LYS A 293 10.35 15.74 17.23
N THR A 294 9.32 16.54 16.95
CA THR A 294 9.40 17.66 16.00
C THR A 294 9.70 19.00 16.68
N GLN A 295 9.83 19.05 18.01
CA GLN A 295 10.05 20.30 18.75
C GLN A 295 11.28 21.08 18.26
N GLY A 296 12.36 20.38 17.89
CA GLY A 296 13.58 20.98 17.34
C GLY A 296 13.43 21.63 15.96
N ALA A 297 12.30 21.45 15.28
CA ALA A 297 12.00 22.09 13.99
C ALA A 297 11.36 23.48 14.14
N GLY A 298 10.99 23.89 15.36
CA GLY A 298 10.06 24.99 15.56
C GLY A 298 8.65 24.53 15.18
N THR A 299 8.08 25.07 14.11
CA THR A 299 6.73 24.70 13.64
C THR A 299 6.77 23.48 12.72
N ALA A 300 5.93 22.47 12.99
CA ALA A 300 5.89 21.24 12.20
C ALA A 300 4.48 20.73 11.91
N TRP A 301 4.31 20.08 10.76
CA TRP A 301 3.14 19.29 10.40
C TRP A 301 3.43 17.80 10.57
N ILE A 302 2.42 17.03 10.98
CA ILE A 302 2.50 15.58 11.01
C ILE A 302 1.68 15.03 9.84
N TRP A 303 2.31 14.27 8.95
CA TRP A 303 1.63 13.57 7.87
C TRP A 303 1.54 12.09 8.18
N VAL A 304 0.33 11.61 8.47
CA VAL A 304 0.03 10.20 8.67
C VAL A 304 -0.37 9.59 7.33
N GLU A 305 0.44 8.69 6.81
CA GLU A 305 0.10 7.86 5.65
C GLU A 305 -0.48 6.52 6.17
N ASP A 306 -1.78 6.32 5.97
CA ASP A 306 -2.51 5.13 6.41
C ASP A 306 -2.37 3.98 5.40
N HIS A 307 -1.66 2.95 5.84
CA HIS A 307 -1.59 1.64 5.22
C HIS A 307 -2.27 0.56 6.08
N SER A 308 -2.97 0.94 7.16
CA SER A 308 -3.58 0.01 8.11
C SER A 308 -4.92 -0.55 7.64
N GLY A 309 -5.47 0.02 6.56
CA GLY A 309 -6.79 -0.31 6.07
C GLY A 309 -7.91 0.41 6.82
N LEU A 310 -7.61 1.44 7.62
CA LEU A 310 -8.63 2.27 8.28
C LEU A 310 -9.68 2.79 7.29
N PHE A 311 -9.23 3.21 6.11
CA PHE A 311 -10.09 3.67 5.01
C PHE A 311 -10.53 2.53 4.07
N HIS A 312 -10.39 1.26 4.45
CA HIS A 312 -10.70 0.12 3.57
C HIS A 312 -11.82 -0.73 4.14
N LEU A 313 -12.73 -1.16 3.26
CA LEU A 313 -13.78 -2.09 3.65
C LEU A 313 -13.20 -3.42 4.11
N PRO A 314 -13.83 -4.07 5.10
CA PRO A 314 -15.12 -3.73 5.71
C PRO A 314 -15.02 -2.87 6.99
N MET A 315 -13.97 -2.06 7.17
CA MET A 315 -13.86 -1.25 8.39
C MET A 315 -15.00 -0.23 8.48
N PRO A 316 -15.71 -0.10 9.62
CA PRO A 316 -16.84 0.82 9.77
C PRO A 316 -16.49 2.28 9.43
N PHE A 317 -15.25 2.69 9.72
CA PHE A 317 -14.77 4.03 9.37
C PHE A 317 -14.74 4.27 7.85
N ALA A 318 -14.46 3.25 7.05
CA ALA A 318 -14.43 3.36 5.59
C ALA A 318 -15.81 3.64 4.99
N GLU A 319 -16.88 3.19 5.66
CA GLU A 319 -18.28 3.37 5.23
C GLU A 319 -18.82 4.77 5.51
N LEU A 320 -18.17 5.53 6.40
CA LEU A 320 -18.57 6.90 6.70
C LEU A 320 -18.41 7.83 5.48
N SER A 321 -19.27 8.84 5.38
CA SER A 321 -19.09 9.94 4.42
C SER A 321 -17.80 10.70 4.71
N LEU A 322 -17.25 11.38 3.69
CA LEU A 322 -16.01 12.17 3.87
C LEU A 322 -16.17 13.22 4.98
N ALA A 323 -17.33 13.87 5.08
CA ALA A 323 -17.63 14.80 6.16
C ALA A 323 -17.61 14.14 7.55
N ALA A 324 -18.23 12.97 7.71
CA ALA A 324 -18.25 12.24 8.97
C ALA A 324 -16.85 11.71 9.36
N LYS A 325 -16.05 11.23 8.38
CA LYS A 325 -14.64 10.87 8.60
C LYS A 325 -13.83 12.09 9.07
N THR A 326 -14.07 13.24 8.46
CA THR A 326 -13.38 14.50 8.78
C THR A 326 -13.68 14.96 10.20
N ASP A 327 -14.95 14.97 10.62
CA ASP A 327 -15.34 15.30 11.99
C ASP A 327 -14.74 14.29 12.99
N ALA A 328 -14.85 12.99 12.71
CA ALA A 328 -14.36 11.93 13.62
C ALA A 328 -12.85 12.01 13.86
N LEU A 329 -12.03 12.27 12.82
CA LEU A 329 -10.60 12.44 13.00
C LEU A 329 -10.23 13.77 13.66
N ALA A 330 -10.97 14.85 13.38
CA ALA A 330 -10.77 16.14 14.05
C ALA A 330 -11.03 16.03 15.56
N ASP A 331 -12.10 15.34 15.96
CA ASP A 331 -12.43 15.09 17.37
C ASP A 331 -11.37 14.21 18.04
N LEU A 332 -10.90 13.16 17.35
CA LEU A 332 -9.90 12.25 17.87
C LEU A 332 -8.53 12.91 18.05
N LEU A 333 -8.06 13.68 17.07
CA LEU A 333 -6.68 14.19 17.00
C LEU A 333 -6.54 15.64 17.46
N GLY A 334 -7.64 16.38 17.57
CA GLY A 334 -7.68 17.75 18.09
C GLY A 334 -6.96 17.91 19.43
N PRO A 335 -7.16 17.03 20.43
CA PRO A 335 -6.47 17.12 21.71
C PRO A 335 -4.94 17.06 21.61
N LEU A 336 -4.38 16.32 20.65
CA LEU A 336 -2.93 16.29 20.42
C LEU A 336 -2.40 17.65 19.96
N LEU A 337 -3.17 18.39 19.17
CA LEU A 337 -2.80 19.75 18.78
C LEU A 337 -2.83 20.69 19.98
N GLU A 338 -3.73 20.49 20.94
CA GLU A 338 -3.75 21.29 22.17
C GLU A 338 -2.52 20.99 23.05
N GLU A 339 -2.13 19.72 23.17
CA GLU A 339 -0.95 19.26 23.93
C GLU A 339 0.38 19.75 23.33
N TYR A 340 0.57 19.60 22.01
CA TYR A 340 1.84 19.92 21.35
C TYR A 340 1.77 21.27 20.63
N VAL A 341 2.14 22.35 21.34
CA VAL A 341 1.97 23.74 20.89
C VAL A 341 2.67 24.10 19.58
N HIS A 342 3.76 23.41 19.27
CA HIS A 342 4.59 23.64 18.08
C HIS A 342 4.09 22.89 16.84
N VAL A 343 3.12 21.99 16.98
CA VAL A 343 2.50 21.28 15.85
C VAL A 343 1.44 22.18 15.21
N ALA A 344 1.64 22.49 13.92
CA ALA A 344 0.79 23.33 13.10
C ALA A 344 -0.49 22.63 12.63
N GLY A 345 -0.44 21.30 12.49
CA GLY A 345 -1.58 20.50 12.08
C GLY A 345 -1.19 19.04 11.86
N ILE A 346 -2.20 18.20 11.77
CA ILE A 346 -2.08 16.77 11.45
C ILE A 346 -2.84 16.51 10.15
N VAL A 347 -2.20 15.84 9.22
CA VAL A 347 -2.81 15.34 7.99
C VAL A 347 -2.92 13.83 8.10
N VAL A 348 -4.10 13.27 7.83
CA VAL A 348 -4.30 11.82 7.73
C VAL A 348 -4.72 11.50 6.31
N SER A 349 -3.93 10.70 5.61
CA SER A 349 -4.13 10.37 4.21
C SER A 349 -4.11 8.87 4.04
N ASN A 350 -5.13 8.28 3.40
CA ASN A 350 -5.06 6.85 3.04
C ASN A 350 -3.95 6.62 2.02
N ALA A 351 -3.36 5.44 1.93
CA ALA A 351 -2.28 5.10 1.00
C ALA A 351 -2.71 4.92 -0.48
N ALA A 352 -3.79 5.60 -0.90
CA ALA A 352 -4.45 5.43 -2.19
C ALA A 352 -4.92 4.01 -2.47
N HIS A 353 -6.21 3.75 -2.26
CA HIS A 353 -6.80 2.45 -2.52
C HIS A 353 -7.36 2.36 -3.93
N ARG A 354 -7.51 1.11 -4.41
CA ARG A 354 -8.17 0.85 -5.68
C ARG A 354 -9.69 0.94 -5.51
N ARG A 355 -10.35 1.63 -6.45
CA ARG A 355 -11.78 1.81 -6.53
C ARG A 355 -12.20 2.03 -7.98
N LEU A 356 -13.07 1.17 -8.48
CA LEU A 356 -13.68 1.28 -9.80
C LEU A 356 -15.21 1.12 -9.69
N PRO A 357 -16.02 2.02 -10.27
CA PRO A 357 -15.62 3.29 -10.88
C PRO A 357 -15.00 4.25 -9.85
N LEU A 358 -14.16 5.18 -10.32
CA LEU A 358 -13.66 6.25 -9.47
C LEU A 358 -14.84 7.05 -8.91
N PRO A 359 -14.82 7.39 -7.61
CA PRO A 359 -15.82 8.28 -7.05
C PRO A 359 -15.63 9.70 -7.60
N ARG A 360 -16.65 10.53 -7.45
CA ARG A 360 -16.50 11.97 -7.76
C ARG A 360 -15.54 12.60 -6.76
N ASP A 361 -14.76 13.57 -7.23
CA ASP A 361 -13.99 14.41 -6.34
C ASP A 361 -14.94 15.14 -5.39
N GLU A 362 -14.55 15.19 -4.11
CA GLU A 362 -15.37 15.74 -3.04
C GLU A 362 -14.48 16.54 -2.09
N ASP A 363 -15.01 17.68 -1.63
CA ASP A 363 -14.46 18.46 -0.54
C ASP A 363 -15.44 18.50 0.62
N ALA A 364 -14.93 18.27 1.82
CA ALA A 364 -15.70 18.35 3.05
C ALA A 364 -15.09 19.39 4.00
N PRO A 365 -15.36 20.69 3.81
CA PRO A 365 -14.93 21.72 4.74
C PRO A 365 -15.72 21.60 6.05
N ARG A 366 -15.02 21.48 7.17
CA ARG A 366 -15.58 21.39 8.53
C ARG A 366 -15.01 22.52 9.39
N LEU A 367 -15.59 22.74 10.57
CA LEU A 367 -15.18 23.83 11.47
C LEU A 367 -13.70 23.72 11.89
N ALA A 368 -13.22 22.51 12.12
CA ALA A 368 -11.86 22.24 12.64
C ALA A 368 -10.95 21.49 11.67
N ALA A 369 -11.43 21.12 10.47
CA ALA A 369 -10.69 20.30 9.52
C ALA A 369 -11.26 20.42 8.11
N GLN A 370 -10.51 19.91 7.13
CA GLN A 370 -10.94 19.83 5.73
C GLN A 370 -10.63 18.45 5.16
N GLY A 371 -11.65 17.76 4.66
CA GLY A 371 -11.52 16.50 3.94
C GLY A 371 -11.45 16.71 2.42
N PHE A 372 -10.63 15.89 1.76
CA PHE A 372 -10.47 15.83 0.30
C PHE A 372 -10.61 14.38 -0.15
N GLN A 373 -11.44 14.14 -1.16
CA GLN A 373 -11.45 12.90 -1.94
C GLN A 373 -11.04 13.25 -3.36
N ARG A 374 -10.00 12.60 -3.87
CA ARG A 374 -9.48 12.81 -5.23
C ARG A 374 -9.30 11.50 -5.96
N GLY A 375 -9.87 11.40 -7.15
CA GLY A 375 -9.53 10.38 -8.14
C GLY A 375 -8.08 10.58 -8.58
N LEU A 376 -7.26 9.56 -8.38
CA LEU A 376 -5.92 9.46 -8.96
C LEU A 376 -6.02 8.66 -10.28
N PRO A 377 -4.99 8.72 -11.15
CA PRO A 377 -5.02 8.01 -12.42
C PRO A 377 -5.45 6.53 -12.32
N ILE A 378 -6.25 6.11 -13.31
CA ILE A 378 -6.80 4.76 -13.51
C ILE A 378 -7.88 4.37 -12.52
N ASP A 379 -7.52 3.78 -11.40
CA ASP A 379 -8.45 3.15 -10.47
C ASP A 379 -8.13 3.49 -9.02
N ARG A 380 -7.36 4.54 -8.77
CA ARG A 380 -6.89 4.91 -7.43
C ARG A 380 -7.69 6.07 -6.89
N VAL A 381 -8.01 6.05 -5.61
CA VAL A 381 -8.61 7.20 -4.91
C VAL A 381 -7.82 7.53 -3.67
N ARG A 382 -7.57 8.83 -3.48
CA ARG A 382 -6.98 9.38 -2.26
C ARG A 382 -8.06 10.03 -1.41
N GLU A 383 -8.13 9.67 -0.14
CA GLU A 383 -8.85 10.43 0.87
C GLU A 383 -7.83 11.05 1.83
N THR A 384 -7.88 12.37 2.01
CA THR A 384 -6.97 13.11 2.88
C THR A 384 -7.76 14.06 3.76
N ILE A 385 -7.49 14.04 5.07
CA ILE A 385 -8.12 14.89 6.06
C ILE A 385 -7.04 15.76 6.70
N VAL A 386 -7.19 17.07 6.54
CA VAL A 386 -6.27 18.10 7.05
C VAL A 386 -6.88 18.71 8.30
N ILE A 387 -6.22 18.56 9.45
CA ILE A 387 -6.66 19.06 10.75
C ILE A 387 -5.65 20.13 11.19
N PRO A 388 -5.86 21.40 10.82
CA PRO A 388 -4.98 22.47 11.25
C PRO A 388 -5.17 22.77 12.74
N ARG A 389 -4.14 23.30 13.37
CA ARG A 389 -4.26 23.94 14.67
C ARG A 389 -5.20 25.16 14.56
N LYS A 390 -5.95 25.45 15.63
CA LYS A 390 -6.77 26.66 15.74
C LYS A 390 -5.97 27.97 15.63
N ILE A 391 -4.65 27.94 15.85
CA ILE A 391 -3.77 29.10 15.65
C ILE A 391 -3.53 29.27 14.14
N LEU A 392 -3.88 30.44 13.63
CA LEU A 392 -3.86 30.79 12.21
C LEU A 392 -2.43 30.79 11.65
N LEU A 393 -2.04 29.68 11.01
CA LEU A 393 -0.99 29.63 9.99
C LEU A 393 -1.63 29.51 8.60
N PRO A 394 -2.43 30.50 8.16
CA PRO A 394 -3.27 30.37 6.97
C PRO A 394 -2.45 30.07 5.71
N GLU A 395 -1.23 30.59 5.62
CA GLU A 395 -0.33 30.32 4.50
C GLU A 395 0.06 28.84 4.40
N GLN A 396 0.44 28.21 5.53
CA GLN A 396 0.81 26.79 5.56
C GLN A 396 -0.42 25.89 5.39
N THR A 397 -1.54 26.21 6.05
CA THR A 397 -2.78 25.44 5.89
C THR A 397 -3.29 25.49 4.45
N ASN A 398 -3.30 26.68 3.83
CA ASN A 398 -3.69 26.83 2.43
C ASN A 398 -2.71 26.12 1.49
N LEU A 399 -1.42 26.10 1.81
CA LEU A 399 -0.42 25.34 1.07
C LEU A 399 -0.75 23.85 1.09
N ILE A 400 -0.94 23.25 2.27
CA ILE A 400 -1.24 21.82 2.43
C ILE A 400 -2.57 21.47 1.75
N ALA A 401 -3.61 22.28 1.93
CA ALA A 401 -4.91 22.11 1.28
C ALA A 401 -4.77 22.08 -0.25
N ARG A 402 -4.07 23.06 -0.84
CA ARG A 402 -3.82 23.10 -2.29
C ARG A 402 -3.01 21.89 -2.76
N MET A 403 -2.02 21.45 -1.99
CA MET A 403 -1.25 20.25 -2.32
C MET A 403 -2.16 19.03 -2.44
N CYS A 404 -3.05 18.80 -1.46
CA CYS A 404 -4.00 17.69 -1.46
C CYS A 404 -4.97 17.77 -2.65
N ASP A 405 -5.52 18.95 -2.91
CA ASP A 405 -6.49 19.19 -3.99
C ASP A 405 -5.97 18.79 -5.37
N ALA A 406 -4.71 19.13 -5.68
CA ALA A 406 -4.11 18.84 -6.98
C ALA A 406 -3.04 17.73 -6.94
N GLU A 407 -3.16 16.77 -6.02
CA GLU A 407 -2.32 15.55 -6.03
C GLU A 407 -2.50 14.76 -7.32
N ALA A 408 -3.73 14.70 -7.85
CA ALA A 408 -4.08 13.93 -9.05
C ALA A 408 -3.20 14.29 -10.27
N GLY A 409 -2.86 15.58 -10.43
CA GLY A 409 -2.04 16.07 -11.54
C GLY A 409 -0.53 15.98 -11.33
N ALA A 410 -0.05 15.63 -10.12
CA ALA A 410 1.38 15.65 -9.81
C ALA A 410 2.19 14.63 -10.64
N LEU A 411 1.61 13.45 -10.91
CA LEU A 411 2.25 12.42 -11.72
C LEU A 411 2.41 12.86 -13.19
N ASP A 412 1.34 13.38 -13.79
CA ASP A 412 1.37 13.86 -15.17
C ASP A 412 2.34 15.01 -15.36
N TRP A 413 2.37 15.93 -14.39
CA TRP A 413 3.34 17.02 -14.38
C TRP A 413 4.78 16.52 -14.35
N ALA A 414 5.07 15.56 -13.47
CA ALA A 414 6.41 15.00 -13.31
C ALA A 414 6.85 14.22 -14.55
N LEU A 415 5.96 13.41 -15.13
CA LEU A 415 6.20 12.72 -16.39
C LEU A 415 6.52 13.71 -17.52
N GLY A 416 5.76 14.81 -17.61
CA GLY A 416 6.05 15.89 -18.57
C GLY A 416 7.43 16.51 -18.38
N ARG A 417 7.87 16.71 -17.13
CA ARG A 417 9.24 17.17 -16.81
C ARG A 417 10.31 16.17 -17.23
N LEU A 418 10.03 14.88 -17.09
CA LEU A 418 10.91 13.77 -17.48
C LEU A 418 10.82 13.45 -18.99
N GLY A 419 10.26 14.34 -19.82
CA GLY A 419 10.21 14.16 -21.28
C GLY A 419 9.16 13.16 -21.76
N VAL A 420 8.12 12.90 -20.97
CA VAL A 420 6.99 12.02 -21.32
C VAL A 420 5.72 12.89 -21.50
N PRO A 421 5.53 13.50 -22.69
CA PRO A 421 4.39 14.38 -22.93
C PRO A 421 3.07 13.59 -22.94
N GLY A 422 2.00 14.19 -22.40
CA GLY A 422 0.66 13.58 -22.36
C GLY A 422 0.37 12.72 -21.12
N GLY A 423 1.29 12.66 -20.15
CA GLY A 423 1.06 12.08 -18.83
C GLY A 423 0.71 10.59 -18.87
N VAL A 424 0.05 10.10 -17.83
CA VAL A 424 -0.34 8.67 -17.68
C VAL A 424 -1.16 8.18 -18.87
N ARG A 425 -2.03 9.02 -19.43
CA ARG A 425 -2.87 8.64 -20.57
C ARG A 425 -2.04 8.25 -21.80
N SER A 426 -0.93 8.95 -22.05
CA SER A 426 -0.04 8.63 -23.18
C SER A 426 0.62 7.25 -23.06
N LEU A 427 0.67 6.68 -21.86
CA LEU A 427 1.38 5.44 -21.54
C LEU A 427 0.55 4.18 -21.73
N LEU A 428 -0.76 4.33 -21.86
CA LEU A 428 -1.71 3.23 -21.94
C LEU A 428 -2.32 3.14 -23.34
N ALA A 429 -2.62 1.93 -23.79
CA ALA A 429 -3.27 1.71 -25.08
C ALA A 429 -4.72 2.23 -25.05
N ASP A 430 -5.23 2.79 -26.16
CA ASP A 430 -6.57 3.40 -26.25
C ASP A 430 -7.72 2.45 -25.84
N SER A 431 -7.54 1.13 -25.99
CA SER A 431 -8.51 0.11 -25.57
C SER A 431 -8.57 -0.14 -24.06
N SER A 432 -7.61 0.39 -23.29
CA SER A 432 -7.52 0.24 -21.83
C SER A 432 -8.13 1.41 -21.07
N SER A 433 -8.37 2.55 -21.74
CA SER A 433 -9.02 3.71 -21.15
C SER A 433 -10.52 3.71 -21.48
N SER A 434 -11.33 3.03 -20.67
CA SER A 434 -12.77 3.29 -20.64
C SER A 434 -13.07 4.62 -19.92
N TYR A 435 -12.59 5.73 -20.48
CA TYR A 435 -12.98 7.06 -20.01
C TYR A 435 -14.36 7.41 -20.56
N ARG A 436 -15.38 7.37 -19.69
CA ARG A 436 -16.58 8.19 -19.89
C ARG A 436 -16.20 9.63 -19.56
N GLY A 437 -15.83 10.39 -20.60
CA GLY A 437 -15.81 11.84 -20.48
C GLY A 437 -17.17 12.35 -20.06
N SER A 438 -17.19 13.16 -19.01
CA SER A 438 -18.31 14.07 -18.79
C SER A 438 -18.37 14.98 -20.02
N LEU A 439 -19.49 14.98 -20.74
CA LEU A 439 -19.79 15.92 -21.83
C LEU A 439 -20.04 17.35 -21.33
N LEU A 440 -19.71 17.64 -20.08
CA LEU A 440 -19.96 18.93 -19.43
C LEU A 440 -18.67 19.42 -18.77
N TRP A 441 -17.62 19.65 -19.56
CA TRP A 441 -16.69 20.79 -19.42
C TRP A 441 -15.44 20.63 -20.31
N THR A 442 -15.20 21.65 -21.13
CA THR A 442 -13.91 22.10 -21.65
C THR A 442 -13.97 23.65 -21.57
N PRO A 443 -12.83 24.34 -21.35
CA PRO A 443 -12.62 25.51 -20.49
C PRO A 443 -13.74 26.53 -20.32
#